data_AF-A0A2V9MQS0-F1
#
_entry.id   AF-A0A2V9MQS0-F1
#
_cell.length_a   1.000
_cell.length_b   1.000
_cell.length_c   1.000
_cell.angle_alpha   90.00
_cell.angle_beta   90.00
_cell.angle_gamma   90.00
#
_symmetry.space_group_name_H-M   'P 1'
#
loop_
_entity.id
_entity.type
_entity.pdbx_description
1 polymer ?
#
loop_
_entity_poly.entity_id
_entity_poly.type
_entity_poly.pdbx_seq_one_letter_code
_entity_poly.pdbx_strand_id
1 'polypeptide(L)'
;MRGHTFVWHNQVPAWVFQDANGVDMSTEPFSPANKQLLLSRLQHHINALISHYKGNIYVWDVVNEAIDESQPDGFRRTKWYTITTDPNNNPGYPEYMDDAFIYARQALDNLGIDRKTVKLCYNDYNTTISAKRNFIYNWLKGAIARDVPIDCVGNQFHNNISFPIDDQGSVSSKQSVIDTLNLFATLTSTAGVPIVNEVTEFDMSLYRYGQCSQMFYSDYDDLLAGDTTNLINEGYRYRDYFQIFKNLKNEIDSVTIWGLGDDDSWLNPSQNTAGCAGVTAADAPLPFDAYLQHKYAYTGIVNPLALPGANLVTTVTASSGTVSSGRPESFVITVANQGPNDAANLTFTGTVPANTLFVSFAAPAGWACTVPAYHATGQIMCTAGALADGATAQFTLTVKTTCPTPSGSVFTDSATVTSTTLNPNPTPQNTGTVNFVVVPPHGQTVQGCS
;
A
#
# COMPACT_ATOMS: atom_id res chain seq x y z
N MET A 1 -11.24 -5.22 21.68
CA MET A 1 -12.24 -5.07 20.59
C MET A 1 -12.17 -3.65 20.04
N ARG A 2 -12.36 -3.46 18.72
CA ARG A 2 -12.59 -2.15 18.11
C ARG A 2 -14.08 -1.83 18.17
N GLY A 3 -14.46 -0.64 18.58
CA GLY A 3 -15.84 -0.20 18.58
C GLY A 3 -16.17 0.50 17.26
N HIS A 4 -16.96 -0.14 16.41
CA HIS A 4 -17.37 0.40 15.10
C HIS A 4 -18.91 0.43 15.06
N THR A 5 -19.58 1.59 15.02
CA THR A 5 -19.11 3.00 15.08
C THR A 5 -20.20 3.86 15.74
N PHE A 6 -19.89 5.07 16.24
CA PHE A 6 -20.90 5.97 16.84
C PHE A 6 -21.71 6.74 15.80
N VAL A 7 -21.04 7.36 14.83
CA VAL A 7 -21.67 8.20 13.81
C VAL A 7 -21.36 7.65 12.45
N TRP A 8 -22.40 7.14 11.80
CA TRP A 8 -22.38 6.78 10.39
C TRP A 8 -23.64 7.31 9.72
N HIS A 9 -23.59 7.46 8.40
CA HIS A 9 -24.74 7.87 7.61
C HIS A 9 -25.63 6.69 7.20
N ASN A 10 -25.05 5.49 7.21
CA ASN A 10 -25.74 4.24 6.95
C ASN A 10 -26.26 3.62 8.27
N GLN A 11 -27.33 2.81 8.18
CA GLN A 11 -27.91 2.04 9.29
C GLN A 11 -28.37 2.85 10.53
N VAL A 12 -28.65 4.15 10.39
CA VAL A 12 -29.18 4.97 11.49
C VAL A 12 -30.69 4.74 11.66
N PRO A 13 -31.19 4.42 12.88
CA PRO A 13 -32.63 4.31 13.12
C PRO A 13 -33.37 5.62 12.82
N ALA A 14 -34.50 5.53 12.11
CA ALA A 14 -35.24 6.71 11.64
C ALA A 14 -35.58 7.73 12.75
N TRP A 15 -35.90 7.26 13.96
CA TRP A 15 -36.28 8.11 15.10
C TRP A 15 -35.18 9.12 15.49
N VAL A 16 -33.90 8.81 15.21
CA VAL A 16 -32.77 9.69 15.54
C VAL A 16 -32.92 11.05 14.85
N PHE A 17 -33.46 11.05 13.64
CA PHE A 17 -33.67 12.26 12.83
C PHE A 17 -35.08 12.83 12.91
N GLN A 18 -35.97 12.25 13.71
CA GLN A 18 -37.34 12.74 13.87
C GLN A 18 -37.47 13.72 15.04
N ASP A 19 -38.21 14.80 14.84
CA ASP A 19 -38.56 15.72 15.94
C ASP A 19 -39.59 15.08 16.90
N ALA A 20 -40.07 15.87 17.87
CA ALA A 20 -41.06 15.39 18.85
C ALA A 20 -42.42 15.01 18.23
N ASN A 21 -42.72 15.47 17.01
CA ASN A 21 -43.96 15.18 16.28
C ASN A 21 -43.78 14.04 15.27
N GLY A 22 -42.59 13.43 15.18
CA GLY A 22 -42.28 12.38 14.22
C GLY A 22 -41.88 12.91 12.83
N VAL A 23 -41.67 14.22 12.67
CA VAL A 23 -41.26 14.85 11.41
C VAL A 23 -39.76 14.65 11.20
N ASP A 24 -39.36 14.27 10.00
CA ASP A 24 -37.95 14.19 9.63
C ASP A 24 -37.32 15.58 9.65
N MET A 25 -36.45 15.84 10.63
CA MET A 25 -35.81 17.14 10.81
C MET A 25 -34.97 17.56 9.60
N SER A 26 -34.54 16.62 8.75
CA SER A 26 -33.74 16.93 7.56
C SER A 26 -34.54 17.49 6.38
N THR A 27 -35.87 17.42 6.42
CA THR A 27 -36.75 17.99 5.39
C THR A 27 -37.26 19.38 5.74
N GLU A 28 -36.97 19.86 6.95
CA GLU A 28 -37.42 21.16 7.47
C GLU A 28 -36.30 22.22 7.36
N PRO A 29 -36.65 23.53 7.35
CA PRO A 29 -35.66 24.58 7.50
C PRO A 29 -34.82 24.41 8.78
N PHE A 30 -33.58 24.89 8.75
CA PHE A 30 -32.69 24.85 9.91
C PHE A 30 -33.39 25.38 11.17
N SER A 31 -33.25 24.62 12.26
CA SER A 31 -33.81 24.94 13.58
C SER A 31 -32.75 24.68 14.65
N PRO A 32 -32.39 25.69 15.47
CA PRO A 32 -31.49 25.49 16.61
C PRO A 32 -31.96 24.39 17.57
N ALA A 33 -33.28 24.25 17.73
CA ALA A 33 -33.87 23.21 18.57
C ALA A 33 -33.66 21.79 17.98
N ASN A 34 -33.78 21.63 16.66
CA ASN A 34 -33.53 20.35 15.99
C ASN A 34 -32.05 19.97 16.03
N LYS A 35 -31.15 20.94 15.80
CA LYS A 35 -29.71 20.76 15.98
C LYS A 35 -29.40 20.30 17.40
N GLN A 36 -29.89 21.01 18.42
CA GLN A 36 -29.65 20.68 19.82
C GLN A 36 -30.21 19.30 20.19
N LEU A 37 -31.42 18.95 19.71
CA LEU A 37 -32.03 17.64 19.94
C LEU A 37 -31.18 16.51 19.36
N LEU A 38 -30.71 16.66 18.11
CA LEU A 38 -29.87 15.66 17.46
C LEU A 38 -28.52 15.48 18.18
N LEU A 39 -27.86 16.57 18.55
CA LEU A 39 -26.58 16.52 19.27
C LEU A 39 -26.74 15.94 20.68
N SER A 40 -27.84 16.24 21.38
CA SER A 40 -28.15 15.62 22.68
C SER A 40 -28.37 14.11 22.55
N ARG A 41 -29.10 13.66 21.52
CA ARG A 41 -29.27 12.22 21.24
C ARG A 41 -27.94 11.54 20.96
N LEU A 42 -27.07 12.18 20.17
CA LEU A 42 -25.72 11.69 19.88
C LEU A 42 -24.89 11.56 21.16
N GLN A 43 -24.86 12.59 22.00
CA GLN A 43 -24.15 12.55 23.28
C GLN A 43 -24.65 11.41 24.18
N HIS A 44 -25.97 11.23 24.30
CA HIS A 44 -26.56 10.14 25.07
C HIS A 44 -26.18 8.77 24.52
N HIS A 45 -26.21 8.58 23.20
CA HIS A 45 -25.81 7.35 22.53
C HIS A 45 -24.34 7.00 22.84
N ILE A 46 -23.44 7.96 22.65
CA ILE A 46 -22.00 7.80 22.92
C ILE A 46 -21.77 7.45 24.40
N ASN A 47 -22.36 8.20 25.32
CA ASN A 47 -22.24 7.96 26.77
C ASN A 47 -22.70 6.54 27.15
N ALA A 48 -23.84 6.11 26.61
CA ALA A 48 -24.42 4.80 26.90
C ALA A 48 -23.51 3.66 26.43
N LEU A 49 -23.00 3.73 25.20
CA LEU A 49 -22.14 2.68 24.65
C LEU A 49 -20.75 2.63 25.31
N ILE A 50 -20.13 3.78 25.55
CA ILE A 50 -18.84 3.83 26.27
C ILE A 50 -18.97 3.26 27.68
N SER A 51 -20.05 3.59 28.38
CA SER A 51 -20.33 3.04 29.71
C SER A 51 -20.59 1.53 29.67
N HIS A 52 -21.37 1.07 28.70
CA HIS A 52 -21.74 -0.34 28.55
C HIS A 52 -20.52 -1.24 28.25
N TYR A 53 -19.65 -0.80 27.34
CA TYR A 53 -18.49 -1.58 26.90
C TYR A 53 -17.17 -1.24 27.64
N LYS A 54 -17.27 -0.57 28.79
CA LYS A 54 -16.11 -0.19 29.61
C LYS A 54 -15.18 -1.40 29.85
N GLY A 55 -13.90 -1.21 29.53
CA GLY A 55 -12.84 -2.23 29.74
C GLY A 55 -12.70 -3.25 28.61
N ASN A 56 -13.57 -3.27 27.60
CA ASN A 56 -13.51 -4.22 26.48
C ASN A 56 -13.03 -3.60 25.16
N ILE A 57 -13.07 -2.27 25.07
CA ILE A 57 -12.77 -1.50 23.86
C ILE A 57 -11.42 -0.80 24.02
N TYR A 58 -10.56 -0.89 23.01
CA TYR A 58 -9.27 -0.18 22.99
C TYR A 58 -9.27 1.02 22.03
N VAL A 59 -10.26 1.08 21.13
CA VAL A 59 -10.41 2.12 20.12
C VAL A 59 -11.87 2.23 19.69
N TRP A 60 -12.33 3.44 19.41
CA TRP A 60 -13.64 3.71 18.80
C TRP A 60 -13.47 4.40 17.45
N ASP A 61 -14.14 3.90 16.42
CA ASP A 61 -14.43 4.67 15.22
C ASP A 61 -15.56 5.64 15.57
N VAL A 62 -15.23 6.90 15.84
CA VAL A 62 -16.18 7.90 16.33
C VAL A 62 -17.06 8.42 15.21
N VAL A 63 -16.45 8.75 14.07
CA VAL A 63 -17.14 9.19 12.87
C VAL A 63 -16.65 8.35 11.70
N ASN A 64 -17.60 7.76 10.98
CA ASN A 64 -17.37 6.89 9.84
C ASN A 64 -17.88 7.56 8.54
N GLU A 65 -17.02 7.64 7.52
CA GLU A 65 -17.38 7.99 6.13
C GLU A 65 -18.06 9.35 5.94
N ALA A 66 -17.68 10.34 6.74
CA ALA A 66 -18.26 11.69 6.66
C ALA A 66 -17.68 12.57 5.54
N ILE A 67 -16.63 12.12 4.85
CA ILE A 67 -16.03 12.82 3.71
C ILE A 67 -16.56 12.25 2.39
N ASP A 68 -16.86 13.14 1.45
CA ASP A 68 -17.31 12.87 0.10
C ASP A 68 -16.58 13.81 -0.84
N GLU A 69 -15.59 13.27 -1.55
CA GLU A 69 -14.71 14.01 -2.46
C GLU A 69 -15.43 14.60 -3.68
N SER A 70 -16.69 14.23 -3.93
CA SER A 70 -17.51 14.83 -4.98
C SER A 70 -18.12 16.18 -4.56
N GLN A 71 -18.11 16.50 -3.27
CA GLN A 71 -18.63 17.77 -2.76
C GLN A 71 -17.56 18.86 -2.81
N PRO A 72 -17.91 20.13 -3.14
CA PRO A 72 -16.93 21.22 -3.23
C PRO A 72 -16.15 21.49 -1.94
N ASP A 73 -16.76 21.21 -0.78
CA ASP A 73 -16.15 21.34 0.55
C ASP A 73 -15.69 20.00 1.14
N GLY A 74 -15.88 18.90 0.41
CA GLY A 74 -15.48 17.56 0.81
C GLY A 74 -16.37 16.88 1.86
N PHE A 75 -17.45 17.49 2.34
CA PHE A 75 -18.28 16.89 3.40
C PHE A 75 -19.52 16.19 2.85
N ARG A 76 -19.77 14.95 3.26
CA ARG A 76 -20.95 14.20 2.81
C ARG A 76 -22.24 14.88 3.26
N ARG A 77 -23.19 15.07 2.34
CA ARG A 77 -24.52 15.69 2.58
C ARG A 77 -25.50 14.72 3.24
N THR A 78 -25.16 14.29 4.45
CA THR A 78 -25.97 13.36 5.26
C THR A 78 -27.06 14.10 6.03
N LYS A 79 -28.00 13.36 6.64
CA LYS A 79 -28.96 13.95 7.60
C LYS A 79 -28.27 14.58 8.80
N TRP A 80 -27.15 14.01 9.26
CA TRP A 80 -26.31 14.62 10.29
C TRP A 80 -25.81 16.01 9.86
N TYR A 81 -25.28 16.13 8.64
CA TYR A 81 -24.81 17.40 8.08
C TYR A 81 -25.97 18.41 7.95
N THR A 82 -27.06 18.01 7.29
CA THR A 82 -28.19 18.90 6.98
C THR A 82 -28.85 19.46 8.24
N ILE A 83 -29.08 18.64 9.27
CA ILE A 83 -29.77 19.07 10.49
C ILE A 83 -28.87 19.97 11.36
N THR A 84 -27.55 19.81 11.30
CA THR A 84 -26.62 20.52 12.19
C THR A 84 -25.96 21.75 11.58
N THR A 85 -26.13 21.97 10.27
CA THR A 85 -25.54 23.12 9.57
C THR A 85 -26.44 24.35 9.67
N ASP A 86 -25.99 25.36 10.42
CA ASP A 86 -26.64 26.68 10.48
C ASP A 86 -26.26 27.50 9.23
N PRO A 87 -27.19 27.85 8.34
CA PRO A 87 -26.87 28.62 7.14
C PRO A 87 -26.36 30.04 7.42
N ASN A 88 -26.61 30.59 8.62
CA ASN A 88 -26.21 31.95 8.99
C ASN A 88 -24.92 31.99 9.82
N ASN A 89 -24.50 30.86 10.38
CA ASN A 89 -23.36 30.77 11.28
C ASN A 89 -22.55 29.49 11.08
N ASN A 90 -22.43 29.04 9.82
CA ASN A 90 -21.64 27.85 9.47
C ASN A 90 -20.13 28.16 9.63
N PRO A 91 -19.41 27.46 10.50
CA PRO A 91 -17.98 27.69 10.71
C PRO A 91 -17.09 27.12 9.59
N GLY A 92 -17.68 26.57 8.52
CA GLY A 92 -16.99 25.99 7.37
C GLY A 92 -16.66 24.50 7.53
N TYR A 93 -17.25 23.83 8.52
CA TYR A 93 -17.13 22.39 8.76
C TYR A 93 -18.37 21.86 9.50
N PRO A 94 -18.66 20.54 9.46
CA PRO A 94 -19.81 19.96 10.15
C PRO A 94 -19.53 19.81 11.66
N GLU A 95 -20.17 20.64 12.47
CA GLU A 95 -19.95 20.69 13.92
C GLU A 95 -20.24 19.34 14.61
N TYR A 96 -21.19 18.56 14.10
CA TYR A 96 -21.52 17.24 14.68
C TYR A 96 -20.32 16.28 14.74
N MET A 97 -19.36 16.44 13.82
CA MET A 97 -18.15 15.61 13.80
C MET A 97 -17.28 15.96 14.99
N ASP A 98 -16.98 17.24 15.20
CA ASP A 98 -16.19 17.74 16.33
C ASP A 98 -16.88 17.38 17.66
N ASP A 99 -18.20 17.62 17.75
CA ASP A 99 -19.02 17.30 18.92
C ASP A 99 -18.95 15.80 19.30
N ALA A 100 -19.00 14.89 18.31
CA ALA A 100 -18.93 13.45 18.56
C ALA A 100 -17.63 13.05 19.28
N PHE A 101 -16.49 13.58 18.84
CA PHE A 101 -15.19 13.33 19.48
C PHE A 101 -15.12 13.94 20.88
N ILE A 102 -15.62 15.17 21.04
CA ILE A 102 -15.66 15.84 22.35
C ILE A 102 -16.51 15.03 23.33
N TYR A 103 -17.71 14.58 22.93
CA TYR A 103 -18.58 13.76 23.76
C TYR A 103 -17.94 12.42 24.10
N ALA A 104 -17.28 11.75 23.15
CA ALA A 104 -16.60 10.49 23.40
C ALA A 104 -15.45 10.64 24.40
N ARG A 105 -14.65 11.70 24.28
CA ARG A 105 -13.58 12.00 25.24
C ARG A 105 -14.12 12.31 26.63
N GLN A 106 -15.15 13.15 26.73
CA GLN A 106 -15.82 13.46 28.00
C GLN A 106 -16.39 12.20 28.67
N ALA A 107 -17.02 11.31 27.90
CA ALA A 107 -17.54 10.06 28.41
C ALA A 107 -16.44 9.16 29.01
N LEU A 108 -15.30 9.06 28.33
CA LEU A 108 -14.14 8.30 28.80
C LEU A 108 -13.50 8.95 30.04
N ASP A 109 -13.39 10.28 30.07
CA ASP A 109 -12.85 11.05 31.21
C ASP A 109 -13.71 10.87 32.46
N ASN A 110 -15.03 10.92 32.31
CA ASN A 110 -15.98 10.66 33.40
C ASN A 110 -15.84 9.25 34.00
N LEU A 111 -15.31 8.29 33.22
CA LEU A 111 -15.02 6.93 33.67
C LEU A 111 -13.59 6.73 34.14
N GLY A 112 -12.75 7.77 34.09
CA GLY A 112 -11.33 7.75 34.45
C GLY A 112 -10.45 6.98 33.47
N ILE A 113 -10.86 6.86 32.20
CA ILE A 113 -10.16 6.06 31.19
C ILE A 113 -9.22 6.94 30.39
N ASP A 114 -7.91 6.75 30.55
CA ASP A 114 -6.89 7.55 29.83
C ASP A 114 -6.91 7.29 28.32
N ARG A 115 -6.58 8.32 27.52
CA ARG A 115 -6.51 8.25 26.05
C ARG A 115 -5.49 7.25 25.49
N LYS A 116 -4.46 6.89 26.28
CA LYS A 116 -3.52 5.81 25.91
C LYS A 116 -4.17 4.43 26.01
N THR A 117 -5.28 4.31 26.75
CA THR A 117 -6.04 3.07 26.92
C THR A 117 -7.12 2.92 25.86
N VAL A 118 -7.83 4.01 25.56
CA VAL A 118 -8.90 4.03 24.54
C VAL A 118 -8.69 5.22 23.60
N LYS A 119 -8.38 4.91 22.33
CA LYS A 119 -8.19 5.89 21.26
C LYS A 119 -9.50 6.24 20.57
N LEU A 120 -9.59 7.45 20.03
CA LEU A 120 -10.71 7.91 19.21
C LEU A 120 -10.25 8.11 17.76
N CYS A 121 -10.80 7.33 16.83
CA CYS A 121 -10.45 7.36 15.41
C CYS A 121 -11.56 8.00 14.54
N TYR A 122 -11.12 8.66 13.48
CA TYR A 122 -11.93 8.89 12.29
C TYR A 122 -11.71 7.73 11.30
N ASN A 123 -12.74 7.11 10.74
CA ASN A 123 -12.61 5.95 9.83
C ASN A 123 -13.25 6.22 8.46
N ASP A 124 -12.59 5.84 7.37
CA ASP A 124 -13.13 6.01 6.01
C ASP A 124 -12.49 5.06 4.97
N TYR A 125 -13.20 4.79 3.88
CA TYR A 125 -12.67 4.16 2.66
C TYR A 125 -12.03 5.19 1.72
N ASN A 126 -11.33 4.69 0.69
CA ASN A 126 -10.73 5.52 -0.37
C ASN A 126 -9.73 6.58 0.16
N THR A 127 -9.15 6.38 1.34
CA THR A 127 -8.16 7.31 1.92
C THR A 127 -6.91 7.48 1.05
N THR A 128 -6.65 6.54 0.15
CA THR A 128 -5.58 6.55 -0.85
C THR A 128 -5.88 7.38 -2.09
N ILE A 129 -7.14 7.79 -2.30
CA ILE A 129 -7.52 8.71 -3.38
C ILE A 129 -7.12 10.12 -2.95
N SER A 130 -6.22 10.75 -3.71
CA SER A 130 -5.61 12.03 -3.35
C SER A 130 -6.62 13.12 -2.96
N ALA A 131 -7.73 13.24 -3.70
CA ALA A 131 -8.78 14.22 -3.39
C ALA A 131 -9.41 13.96 -2.00
N LYS A 132 -9.90 12.74 -1.77
CA LYS A 132 -10.51 12.35 -0.49
C LYS A 132 -9.52 12.44 0.67
N ARG A 133 -8.30 11.94 0.47
CA ARG A 133 -7.17 12.06 1.40
C ARG A 133 -6.97 13.48 1.89
N ASN A 134 -6.91 14.44 0.95
CA ASN A 134 -6.64 15.83 1.28
C ASN A 134 -7.79 16.47 2.06
N PHE A 135 -9.05 16.13 1.75
CA PHE A 135 -10.20 16.58 2.55
C PHE A 135 -10.16 16.03 3.98
N ILE A 136 -9.89 14.72 4.14
CA ILE A 136 -9.73 14.09 5.45
C ILE A 136 -8.60 14.79 6.23
N TYR A 137 -7.41 14.93 5.63
CA TYR A 137 -6.26 15.58 6.26
C TYR A 137 -6.55 17.02 6.68
N ASN A 138 -7.18 17.82 5.81
CA ASN A 138 -7.50 19.21 6.10
C ASN A 138 -8.53 19.34 7.21
N TRP A 139 -9.55 18.49 7.25
CA TRP A 139 -10.50 18.47 8.35
C TRP A 139 -9.83 18.06 9.66
N LEU A 140 -9.05 16.96 9.68
CA LEU A 140 -8.31 16.51 10.87
C LEU A 140 -7.41 17.62 11.43
N LYS A 141 -6.63 18.27 10.57
CA LYS A 141 -5.76 19.39 10.94
C LYS A 141 -6.58 20.54 11.56
N GLY A 142 -7.71 20.88 10.94
CA GLY A 142 -8.61 21.92 11.46
C GLY A 142 -9.23 21.54 12.81
N ALA A 143 -9.70 20.30 12.95
CA ALA A 143 -10.31 19.78 14.17
C ALA A 143 -9.30 19.77 15.34
N ILE A 144 -8.08 19.31 15.09
CA ILE A 144 -6.98 19.37 16.07
C ILE A 144 -6.70 20.81 16.51
N ALA A 145 -6.68 21.77 15.57
CA ALA A 145 -6.47 23.18 15.89
C ALA A 145 -7.63 23.80 16.69
N ARG A 146 -8.78 23.14 16.74
CA ARG A 146 -9.95 23.48 17.56
C ARG A 146 -10.05 22.63 18.84
N ASP A 147 -8.96 21.99 19.23
CA ASP A 147 -8.87 21.12 20.42
C ASP A 147 -9.78 19.87 20.39
N VAL A 148 -10.17 19.39 19.19
CA VAL A 148 -10.94 18.15 19.05
C VAL A 148 -10.04 16.93 19.37
N PRO A 149 -10.46 16.03 20.28
CA PRO A 149 -9.62 14.94 20.79
C PRO A 149 -9.59 13.74 19.84
N ILE A 150 -8.86 13.88 18.72
CA ILE A 150 -8.64 12.82 17.74
C ILE A 150 -7.28 12.16 18.02
N ASP A 151 -7.24 10.84 18.06
CA ASP A 151 -6.04 10.05 18.32
C ASP A 151 -5.54 9.30 17.08
N CYS A 152 -6.43 8.96 16.14
CA CYS A 152 -6.09 8.08 15.03
C CYS A 152 -6.95 8.27 13.78
N VAL A 153 -6.47 7.70 12.67
CA VAL A 153 -7.20 7.54 11.41
C VAL A 153 -7.30 6.06 11.06
N GLY A 154 -8.53 5.56 10.95
CA GLY A 154 -8.86 4.25 10.40
C GLY A 154 -8.92 4.32 8.87
N ASN A 155 -8.12 3.50 8.22
CA ASN A 155 -8.09 3.34 6.78
C ASN A 155 -8.75 2.00 6.47
N GLN A 156 -9.98 2.02 5.95
CA GLN A 156 -10.72 0.78 5.65
C GLN A 156 -9.95 -0.09 4.66
N PHE A 157 -9.40 0.52 3.61
CA PHE A 157 -8.67 -0.18 2.55
C PHE A 157 -9.46 -1.31 1.87
N HIS A 158 -10.76 -1.09 1.64
CA HIS A 158 -11.55 -1.85 0.67
C HIS A 158 -11.02 -1.59 -0.75
N ASN A 159 -10.21 -2.50 -1.27
CA ASN A 159 -9.52 -2.35 -2.54
C ASN A 159 -9.85 -3.51 -3.48
N ASN A 160 -9.28 -3.48 -4.68
CA ASN A 160 -9.39 -4.59 -5.63
C ASN A 160 -8.04 -4.94 -6.23
N ILE A 161 -7.93 -6.09 -6.89
CA ILE A 161 -6.66 -6.58 -7.44
C ILE A 161 -6.04 -5.66 -8.51
N SER A 162 -6.86 -4.80 -9.12
CA SER A 162 -6.44 -3.77 -10.08
C SER A 162 -6.07 -2.46 -9.41
N PHE A 163 -6.30 -2.34 -8.10
CA PHE A 163 -5.99 -1.16 -7.31
C PHE A 163 -4.52 -1.18 -6.87
N PRO A 164 -3.89 0.01 -6.75
CA PRO A 164 -4.40 1.32 -7.20
C PRO A 164 -4.25 1.48 -8.70
N ILE A 165 -5.32 1.87 -9.37
CA ILE A 165 -5.30 2.14 -10.80
C ILE A 165 -4.43 3.36 -11.04
N ASP A 166 -3.24 3.15 -11.57
CA ASP A 166 -3.06 3.44 -12.98
C ASP A 166 -2.75 2.15 -13.75
N ASP A 167 -3.44 2.03 -14.88
CA ASP A 167 -3.11 1.10 -15.93
C ASP A 167 -1.67 1.45 -16.43
N GLN A 168 -0.84 0.42 -16.69
CA GLN A 168 0.56 0.50 -17.17
C GLN A 168 1.66 0.81 -16.13
N GLY A 169 1.79 -0.02 -15.09
CA GLY A 169 3.10 -0.23 -14.45
C GLY A 169 3.68 0.96 -13.69
N SER A 170 2.86 1.83 -13.11
CA SER A 170 3.37 2.95 -12.35
C SER A 170 3.62 2.61 -10.88
N VAL A 171 4.72 3.15 -10.39
CA VAL A 171 5.11 3.26 -8.99
C VAL A 171 4.09 4.11 -8.20
N SER A 172 3.20 4.86 -8.88
CA SER A 172 2.20 5.78 -8.29
C SER A 172 1.23 5.11 -7.31
N SER A 173 0.97 3.82 -7.48
CA SER A 173 -0.11 3.13 -6.79
C SER A 173 0.29 2.75 -5.36
N LYS A 174 1.30 1.89 -5.18
CA LYS A 174 1.87 1.57 -3.85
C LYS A 174 2.31 2.83 -3.10
N GLN A 175 2.87 3.79 -3.84
CA GLN A 175 3.29 5.06 -3.26
C GLN A 175 2.11 5.82 -2.66
N SER A 176 0.91 5.78 -3.26
CA SER A 176 -0.25 6.45 -2.68
C SER A 176 -0.67 5.87 -1.33
N VAL A 177 -0.47 4.56 -1.08
CA VAL A 177 -0.66 3.96 0.26
C VAL A 177 0.35 4.52 1.26
N ILE A 178 1.63 4.54 0.88
CA ILE A 178 2.74 5.07 1.69
C ILE A 178 2.53 6.55 2.01
N ASP A 179 2.20 7.36 1.00
CA ASP A 179 1.94 8.80 1.11
C ASP A 179 0.77 9.07 2.04
N THR A 180 -0.29 8.27 1.98
CA THR A 180 -1.47 8.42 2.84
C THR A 180 -1.12 8.21 4.31
N LEU A 181 -0.48 7.08 4.62
CA LEU A 181 -0.11 6.72 5.99
C LEU A 181 0.88 7.74 6.58
N ASN A 182 1.90 8.11 5.80
CA ASN A 182 2.88 9.12 6.21
C ASN A 182 2.24 10.50 6.38
N LEU A 183 1.34 10.91 5.49
CA LEU A 183 0.68 12.22 5.58
C LEU A 183 -0.14 12.34 6.87
N PHE A 184 -0.95 11.34 7.22
CA PHE A 184 -1.72 11.38 8.46
C PHE A 184 -0.82 11.35 9.70
N ALA A 185 0.28 10.59 9.66
CA ALA A 185 1.28 10.56 10.73
C ALA A 185 2.00 11.90 10.96
N THR A 186 1.96 12.85 10.02
CA THR A 186 2.52 14.20 10.23
C THR A 186 1.69 15.07 11.19
N LEU A 187 0.45 14.68 11.49
CA LEU A 187 -0.41 15.43 12.40
C LEU A 187 -0.09 15.08 13.85
N THR A 188 -0.07 16.09 14.71
CA THR A 188 0.06 15.92 16.16
C THR A 188 -1.30 16.09 16.82
N SER A 189 -1.78 15.07 17.54
CA SER A 189 -3.03 15.13 18.31
C SER A 189 -2.99 16.20 19.41
N THR A 190 -4.15 16.48 20.01
CA THR A 190 -4.27 17.37 21.18
C THR A 190 -3.52 16.88 22.43
N ALA A 191 -3.00 15.66 22.44
CA ALA A 191 -2.11 15.16 23.50
C ALA A 191 -0.64 15.53 23.30
N GLY A 192 -0.30 16.15 22.17
CA GLY A 192 1.11 16.35 21.79
C GLY A 192 1.79 15.07 21.29
N VAL A 193 1.03 14.04 20.90
CA VAL A 193 1.57 12.81 20.28
C VAL A 193 1.09 12.69 18.83
N PRO A 194 1.85 12.05 17.92
CA PRO A 194 1.43 11.85 16.53
C PRO A 194 0.08 11.13 16.44
N ILE A 195 -0.71 11.49 15.42
CA ILE A 195 -1.88 10.72 15.00
C ILE A 195 -1.40 9.38 14.45
N VAL A 196 -2.02 8.30 14.91
CA VAL A 196 -1.64 6.94 14.47
C VAL A 196 -2.61 6.41 13.42
N ASN A 197 -2.11 5.62 12.47
CA ASN A 197 -2.96 4.93 11.51
C ASN A 197 -3.41 3.56 12.04
N GLU A 198 -4.64 3.17 11.74
CA GLU A 198 -5.08 1.77 11.80
C GLU A 198 -5.58 1.35 10.42
N VAL A 199 -5.28 0.12 10.02
CA VAL A 199 -5.95 -0.53 8.89
C VAL A 199 -7.12 -1.32 9.46
N THR A 200 -8.33 -0.96 9.06
CA THR A 200 -9.54 -1.30 9.83
C THR A 200 -10.41 -2.36 9.18
N GLU A 201 -10.44 -2.42 7.85
CA GLU A 201 -11.42 -3.23 7.10
C GLU A 201 -10.79 -3.80 5.81
N PHE A 202 -9.53 -4.26 5.89
CA PHE A 202 -8.77 -4.65 4.70
C PHE A 202 -9.40 -5.84 3.98
N ASP A 203 -9.68 -5.68 2.69
CA ASP A 203 -10.07 -6.74 1.79
C ASP A 203 -9.65 -6.39 0.35
N MET A 204 -9.66 -7.38 -0.54
CA MET A 204 -9.14 -7.24 -1.90
C MET A 204 -10.07 -7.89 -2.92
N SER A 205 -11.11 -7.18 -3.36
CA SER A 205 -12.02 -7.68 -4.40
C SER A 205 -11.26 -8.12 -5.66
N LEU A 206 -11.68 -9.22 -6.27
CA LEU A 206 -11.18 -9.62 -7.59
C LEU A 206 -11.65 -8.65 -8.69
N TYR A 207 -12.65 -7.81 -8.40
CA TYR A 207 -13.36 -7.02 -9.38
C TYR A 207 -13.15 -5.53 -9.22
N ARG A 208 -13.10 -4.83 -10.35
CA ARG A 208 -13.28 -3.38 -10.34
C ARG A 208 -14.76 -3.06 -10.40
N TYR A 209 -15.25 -2.31 -9.42
CA TYR A 209 -16.64 -1.84 -9.39
C TYR A 209 -16.99 -1.03 -10.66
N GLY A 210 -18.09 -1.39 -11.32
CA GLY A 210 -18.59 -0.75 -12.53
C GLY A 210 -17.89 -1.16 -13.83
N GLN A 211 -16.85 -2.01 -13.79
CA GLN A 211 -16.18 -2.50 -15.00
C GLN A 211 -16.88 -3.73 -15.57
N CYS A 212 -17.96 -3.52 -16.33
CA CYS A 212 -18.80 -4.62 -16.79
C CYS A 212 -18.22 -5.45 -17.96
N SER A 213 -17.03 -5.10 -18.46
CA SER A 213 -16.31 -5.88 -19.47
C SER A 213 -15.40 -6.96 -18.88
N GLN A 214 -15.20 -6.97 -17.55
CA GLN A 214 -14.42 -8.00 -16.88
C GLN A 214 -15.19 -9.32 -16.80
N MET A 215 -14.48 -10.43 -16.64
CA MET A 215 -15.09 -11.74 -16.44
C MET A 215 -15.66 -11.82 -15.02
N PHE A 216 -16.87 -12.34 -14.90
CA PHE A 216 -17.54 -12.60 -13.63
C PHE A 216 -17.87 -14.07 -13.50
N TYR A 217 -17.85 -14.55 -12.27
CA TYR A 217 -18.32 -15.88 -11.91
C TYR A 217 -19.52 -15.71 -10.98
N SER A 218 -20.64 -16.36 -11.29
CA SER A 218 -21.82 -16.35 -10.40
C SER A 218 -21.73 -17.41 -9.31
N ASP A 219 -20.90 -18.43 -9.51
CA ASP A 219 -20.66 -19.53 -8.59
C ASP A 219 -19.22 -19.46 -8.06
N TYR A 220 -19.06 -19.70 -6.76
CA TYR A 220 -17.77 -19.56 -6.07
C TYR A 220 -16.79 -20.70 -6.39
N ASP A 221 -17.27 -21.94 -6.55
CA ASP A 221 -16.40 -23.07 -6.89
C ASP A 221 -15.89 -22.93 -8.32
N ASP A 222 -16.74 -22.44 -9.25
CA ASP A 222 -16.33 -22.07 -10.61
C ASP A 222 -15.28 -20.95 -10.62
N LEU A 223 -15.42 -19.94 -9.74
CA LEU A 223 -14.42 -18.88 -9.56
C LEU A 223 -13.07 -19.44 -9.14
N LEU A 224 -13.06 -20.29 -8.10
CA LEU A 224 -11.83 -20.88 -7.58
C LEU A 224 -11.12 -21.76 -8.62
N ALA A 225 -11.88 -22.50 -9.42
CA ALA A 225 -11.34 -23.36 -10.46
C ALA A 225 -10.94 -22.59 -11.73
N GLY A 226 -11.66 -21.52 -12.07
CA GLY A 226 -11.55 -20.83 -13.35
C GLY A 226 -10.64 -19.60 -13.36
N ASP A 227 -10.51 -18.87 -12.25
CA ASP A 227 -9.83 -17.57 -12.20
C ASP A 227 -8.47 -17.59 -11.48
N THR A 228 -7.66 -18.60 -11.76
CA THR A 228 -6.33 -18.76 -11.14
C THR A 228 -5.46 -17.51 -11.29
N THR A 229 -5.57 -16.80 -12.42
CA THR A 229 -4.77 -15.58 -12.67
C THR A 229 -5.11 -14.48 -11.67
N ASN A 230 -6.39 -14.17 -11.46
CA ASN A 230 -6.78 -13.12 -10.52
C ASN A 230 -6.54 -13.52 -9.07
N LEU A 231 -6.71 -14.80 -8.73
CA LEU A 231 -6.36 -15.32 -7.40
C LEU A 231 -4.86 -15.21 -7.11
N ILE A 232 -3.99 -15.49 -8.08
CA ILE A 232 -2.54 -15.26 -7.93
C ILE A 232 -2.26 -13.76 -7.77
N ASN A 233 -2.87 -12.91 -8.60
CA ASN A 233 -2.73 -11.46 -8.51
C ASN A 233 -3.18 -10.92 -7.15
N GLU A 234 -4.27 -11.45 -6.58
CA GLU A 234 -4.73 -11.17 -5.21
C GLU A 234 -3.60 -11.46 -4.20
N GLY A 235 -2.95 -12.62 -4.30
CA GLY A 235 -1.75 -12.97 -3.52
C GLY A 235 -0.64 -11.93 -3.60
N TYR A 236 -0.34 -11.45 -4.80
CA TYR A 236 0.65 -10.40 -5.02
C TYR A 236 0.24 -9.05 -4.39
N ARG A 237 -1.05 -8.71 -4.40
CA ARG A 237 -1.56 -7.48 -3.76
C ARG A 237 -1.49 -7.57 -2.25
N TYR A 238 -1.93 -8.67 -1.66
CA TYR A 238 -1.77 -8.92 -0.23
C TYR A 238 -0.30 -8.82 0.19
N ARG A 239 0.62 -9.45 -0.55
CA ARG A 239 2.06 -9.28 -0.31
C ARG A 239 2.48 -7.82 -0.32
N ASP A 240 2.11 -7.08 -1.36
CA ASP A 240 2.54 -5.69 -1.54
C ASP A 240 2.08 -4.79 -0.39
N TYR A 241 0.80 -4.89 0.01
CA TYR A 241 0.25 -4.16 1.14
C TYR A 241 0.92 -4.54 2.45
N PHE A 242 1.06 -5.84 2.73
CA PHE A 242 1.70 -6.28 3.97
C PHE A 242 3.19 -5.96 4.02
N GLN A 243 3.88 -5.83 2.88
CA GLN A 243 5.24 -5.30 2.85
C GLN A 243 5.25 -3.82 3.24
N ILE A 244 4.33 -3.02 2.71
CA ILE A 244 4.18 -1.61 3.09
C ILE A 244 3.89 -1.49 4.59
N PHE A 245 2.94 -2.27 5.11
CA PHE A 245 2.57 -2.26 6.52
C PHE A 245 3.76 -2.66 7.42
N LYS A 246 4.54 -3.68 7.03
CA LYS A 246 5.76 -4.07 7.74
C LYS A 246 6.82 -2.96 7.73
N ASN A 247 6.98 -2.26 6.60
CA ASN A 247 7.93 -1.15 6.47
C ASN A 247 7.50 0.08 7.29
N LEU A 248 6.19 0.30 7.42
CA LEU A 248 5.59 1.42 8.16
C LEU A 248 5.03 1.01 9.54
N LYS A 249 5.54 -0.09 10.13
CA LYS A 249 5.04 -0.64 11.40
C LYS A 249 5.09 0.31 12.60
N ASN A 250 5.84 1.41 12.50
CA ASN A 250 5.92 2.43 13.54
C ASN A 250 4.81 3.50 13.40
N GLU A 251 4.14 3.55 12.25
CA GLU A 251 3.07 4.51 11.92
C GLU A 251 1.69 3.84 11.91
N ILE A 252 1.63 2.52 12.08
CA ILE A 252 0.42 1.69 12.03
C ILE A 252 0.31 0.87 13.31
N ASP A 253 -0.79 1.04 14.05
CA ASP A 253 -1.03 0.31 15.30
C ASP A 253 -1.65 -1.06 15.10
N SER A 254 -2.51 -1.20 14.07
CA SER A 254 -3.29 -2.42 13.84
C SER A 254 -3.57 -2.63 12.36
N VAL A 255 -3.66 -3.91 11.96
CA VAL A 255 -4.17 -4.34 10.65
C VAL A 255 -5.28 -5.36 10.87
N THR A 256 -6.50 -4.96 10.52
CA THR A 256 -7.72 -5.78 10.60
C THR A 256 -8.18 -6.09 9.18
N ILE A 257 -8.46 -7.37 8.91
CA ILE A 257 -9.03 -7.87 7.67
C ILE A 257 -10.54 -8.01 7.86
N TRP A 258 -11.35 -7.58 6.87
CA TRP A 258 -12.81 -7.48 7.00
C TRP A 258 -13.54 -8.80 6.73
N GLY A 259 -13.18 -9.81 7.52
CA GLY A 259 -13.77 -11.15 7.45
C GLY A 259 -12.74 -12.23 7.77
N LEU A 260 -13.22 -13.47 7.87
CA LEU A 260 -12.37 -14.63 8.09
C LEU A 260 -12.14 -15.39 6.78
N GLY A 261 -13.20 -15.98 6.22
CA GLY A 261 -13.19 -16.69 4.96
C GLY A 261 -14.17 -16.06 3.97
N ASP A 262 -13.96 -16.32 2.68
CA ASP A 262 -14.76 -15.73 1.60
C ASP A 262 -16.27 -16.03 1.72
N ASP A 263 -16.68 -17.09 2.43
CA ASP A 263 -18.08 -17.47 2.67
C ASP A 263 -18.89 -16.40 3.42
N ASP A 264 -18.23 -15.57 4.24
CA ASP A 264 -18.87 -14.54 5.07
C ASP A 264 -18.37 -13.12 4.72
N SER A 265 -17.80 -12.95 3.52
CA SER A 265 -17.45 -11.61 3.05
C SER A 265 -18.70 -10.80 2.67
N TRP A 266 -18.74 -9.54 3.07
CA TRP A 266 -19.77 -8.58 2.65
C TRP A 266 -19.81 -8.35 1.12
N LEU A 267 -18.76 -8.74 0.40
CA LEU A 267 -18.67 -8.71 -1.06
C LEU A 267 -19.21 -9.99 -1.72
N ASN A 268 -19.74 -10.97 -0.97
CA ASN A 268 -20.19 -12.26 -1.52
C ASN A 268 -21.72 -12.32 -1.80
N PRO A 269 -22.23 -13.40 -2.42
CA PRO A 269 -22.86 -13.43 -3.73
C PRO A 269 -24.38 -13.15 -3.72
N SER A 270 -25.03 -12.95 -2.56
CA SER A 270 -26.48 -12.78 -2.56
C SER A 270 -26.94 -11.44 -3.17
N GLN A 271 -26.05 -10.43 -3.19
CA GLN A 271 -26.35 -9.08 -3.71
C GLN A 271 -25.15 -8.37 -4.37
N ASN A 272 -23.99 -9.00 -4.51
CA ASN A 272 -22.86 -8.34 -5.14
C ASN A 272 -23.11 -8.16 -6.64
N THR A 273 -23.43 -6.92 -7.02
CA THR A 273 -23.65 -6.54 -8.42
C THR A 273 -22.36 -6.17 -9.15
N ALA A 274 -21.24 -6.05 -8.44
CA ALA A 274 -20.00 -5.45 -8.92
C ALA A 274 -20.21 -4.10 -9.64
N GLY A 275 -21.29 -3.38 -9.31
CA GLY A 275 -21.68 -2.12 -9.96
C GLY A 275 -22.24 -2.28 -11.38
N CYS A 276 -22.63 -3.49 -11.79
CA CYS A 276 -23.10 -3.82 -13.13
C CYS A 276 -24.55 -4.32 -13.09
N ALA A 277 -25.44 -3.67 -13.85
CA ALA A 277 -26.85 -4.01 -13.89
C ALA A 277 -27.07 -5.45 -14.39
N GLY A 278 -27.80 -6.26 -13.62
CA GLY A 278 -28.11 -7.65 -13.96
C GLY A 278 -26.95 -8.63 -13.76
N VAL A 279 -25.84 -8.20 -13.18
CA VAL A 279 -24.72 -9.07 -12.79
C VAL A 279 -24.86 -9.47 -11.34
N THR A 280 -24.58 -10.73 -11.04
CA THR A 280 -24.32 -11.23 -9.69
C THR A 280 -23.00 -11.96 -9.73
N ALA A 281 -22.04 -11.51 -8.92
CA ALA A 281 -20.69 -12.02 -8.93
C ALA A 281 -20.32 -12.57 -7.55
N ALA A 282 -19.89 -13.83 -7.50
CA ALA A 282 -19.15 -14.37 -6.36
C ALA A 282 -17.80 -13.66 -6.29
N ASP A 283 -17.39 -13.22 -5.10
CA ASP A 283 -16.07 -12.60 -4.90
C ASP A 283 -15.23 -13.49 -3.99
N ALA A 284 -13.92 -13.29 -4.03
CA ALA A 284 -12.98 -14.01 -3.19
C ALA A 284 -11.95 -13.02 -2.63
N PRO A 285 -12.33 -12.10 -1.72
CA PRO A 285 -11.47 -10.99 -1.34
C PRO A 285 -10.58 -11.23 -0.11
N LEU A 286 -10.73 -12.37 0.58
CA LEU A 286 -10.10 -12.66 1.87
C LEU A 286 -8.96 -13.71 1.76
N PRO A 287 -8.08 -13.84 2.78
CA PRO A 287 -6.96 -14.78 2.73
C PRO A 287 -7.35 -16.26 2.71
N PHE A 288 -8.56 -16.60 3.16
CA PHE A 288 -9.07 -17.96 3.26
C PHE A 288 -10.29 -18.13 2.37
N ASP A 289 -10.40 -19.29 1.73
CA ASP A 289 -11.56 -19.62 0.92
C ASP A 289 -12.80 -19.92 1.79
N ALA A 290 -13.94 -20.20 1.13
CA ALA A 290 -15.20 -20.58 1.78
C ALA A 290 -15.11 -21.86 2.63
N TYR A 291 -14.02 -22.63 2.53
CA TYR A 291 -13.76 -23.87 3.27
C TYR A 291 -12.61 -23.70 4.28
N LEU A 292 -12.22 -22.45 4.55
CA LEU A 292 -11.12 -22.06 5.43
C LEU A 292 -9.76 -22.64 5.04
N GLN A 293 -9.57 -22.99 3.76
CA GLN A 293 -8.25 -23.30 3.21
C GLN A 293 -7.55 -22.02 2.79
N HIS A 294 -6.23 -22.02 2.91
CA HIS A 294 -5.43 -20.85 2.60
C HIS A 294 -5.35 -20.60 1.09
N LYS A 295 -5.57 -19.35 0.67
CA LYS A 295 -5.43 -18.90 -0.73
C LYS A 295 -4.03 -18.36 -1.02
N TYR A 296 -3.80 -17.92 -2.25
CA TYR A 296 -2.62 -17.14 -2.61
C TYR A 296 -2.53 -15.83 -1.81
N ALA A 297 -3.67 -15.21 -1.47
CA ALA A 297 -3.75 -14.08 -0.54
C ALA A 297 -3.04 -14.36 0.80
N TYR A 298 -3.38 -15.46 1.48
CA TYR A 298 -2.66 -15.90 2.69
C TYR A 298 -1.17 -16.10 2.42
N THR A 299 -0.83 -16.78 1.32
CA THR A 299 0.57 -17.05 0.94
C THR A 299 1.36 -15.75 0.78
N GLY A 300 0.78 -14.73 0.15
CA GLY A 300 1.39 -13.41 0.00
C GLY A 300 1.68 -12.70 1.34
N ILE A 301 0.86 -12.92 2.36
CA ILE A 301 1.05 -12.36 3.71
C ILE A 301 2.22 -13.07 4.43
N VAL A 302 2.18 -14.41 4.46
CA VAL A 302 3.01 -15.21 5.38
C VAL A 302 4.30 -15.72 4.76
N ASN A 303 4.29 -16.08 3.48
CA ASN A 303 5.43 -16.64 2.75
C ASN A 303 5.40 -16.22 1.28
N PRO A 304 5.67 -14.94 0.99
CA PRO A 304 5.49 -14.42 -0.37
C PRO A 304 6.40 -15.07 -1.41
N LEU A 305 7.55 -15.62 -1.01
CA LEU A 305 8.45 -16.37 -1.91
C LEU A 305 7.83 -17.67 -2.45
N ALA A 306 6.75 -18.16 -1.84
CA ALA A 306 6.00 -19.32 -2.34
C ALA A 306 4.89 -18.95 -3.34
N LEU A 307 4.67 -17.65 -3.62
CA LEU A 307 3.76 -17.24 -4.70
C LEU A 307 4.32 -17.68 -6.06
N PRO A 308 3.45 -18.08 -7.02
CA PRO A 308 3.88 -18.43 -8.37
C PRO A 308 4.60 -17.29 -9.08
N GLY A 309 5.87 -17.49 -9.43
CA GLY A 309 6.71 -16.47 -10.04
C GLY A 309 8.20 -16.84 -10.07
N ALA A 310 9.05 -15.91 -10.50
CA ALA A 310 10.50 -16.11 -10.58
C ALA A 310 11.27 -15.11 -9.71
N ASN A 311 11.93 -15.59 -8.65
CA ASN A 311 12.79 -14.79 -7.81
C ASN A 311 14.21 -14.70 -8.41
N LEU A 312 14.44 -13.68 -9.23
CA LEU A 312 15.76 -13.43 -9.82
C LEU A 312 16.69 -12.73 -8.83
N VAL A 313 17.89 -13.29 -8.65
CA VAL A 313 18.96 -12.73 -7.82
C VAL A 313 20.20 -12.51 -8.68
N THR A 314 20.76 -11.30 -8.62
CA THR A 314 21.97 -10.94 -9.37
C THR A 314 23.12 -10.64 -8.41
N THR A 315 24.26 -11.26 -8.63
CA THR A 315 25.51 -10.98 -7.90
C THR A 315 26.61 -10.57 -8.86
N VAL A 316 27.40 -9.58 -8.48
CA VAL A 316 28.58 -9.14 -9.24
C VAL A 316 29.81 -9.29 -8.34
N THR A 317 30.86 -9.92 -8.84
CA THR A 317 32.14 -10.07 -8.12
C THR A 317 33.30 -9.62 -8.99
N ALA A 318 34.13 -8.72 -8.48
CA ALA A 318 35.40 -8.34 -9.09
C ALA A 318 36.44 -9.45 -8.88
N SER A 319 37.24 -9.75 -9.90
CA SER A 319 38.21 -10.85 -9.85
C SER A 319 39.34 -10.58 -8.86
N SER A 320 39.79 -9.33 -8.76
CA SER A 320 40.86 -8.92 -7.84
C SER A 320 40.39 -7.93 -6.78
N GLY A 321 39.34 -7.14 -7.09
CA GLY A 321 38.90 -6.01 -6.26
C GLY A 321 39.89 -4.82 -6.28
N THR A 322 41.09 -4.99 -6.83
CA THR A 322 42.11 -3.95 -6.97
C THR A 322 42.84 -4.06 -8.30
N VAL A 323 42.88 -2.99 -9.09
CA VAL A 323 43.47 -3.00 -10.43
C VAL A 323 44.46 -1.86 -10.60
N SER A 324 45.60 -2.10 -11.24
CA SER A 324 46.51 -0.99 -11.57
C SER A 324 45.92 -0.11 -12.68
N SER A 325 46.22 1.19 -12.66
CA SER A 325 45.80 2.09 -13.75
C SER A 325 46.28 1.58 -15.12
N GLY A 326 45.39 1.64 -16.12
CA GLY A 326 45.63 1.12 -17.46
C GLY A 326 45.63 -0.41 -17.58
N ARG A 327 45.29 -1.16 -16.52
CA ARG A 327 45.21 -2.64 -16.56
C ARG A 327 43.76 -3.12 -16.63
N PRO A 328 43.55 -4.34 -17.17
CA PRO A 328 42.23 -4.94 -17.20
C PRO A 328 41.77 -5.39 -15.81
N GLU A 329 40.49 -5.23 -15.52
CA GLU A 329 39.76 -5.89 -14.42
C GLU A 329 38.62 -6.70 -15.02
N SER A 330 38.34 -7.86 -14.44
CA SER A 330 37.23 -8.72 -14.86
C SER A 330 36.20 -8.89 -13.75
N PHE A 331 34.92 -8.92 -14.13
CA PHE A 331 33.78 -9.13 -13.24
C PHE A 331 33.06 -10.40 -13.65
N VAL A 332 32.76 -11.24 -12.67
CA VAL A 332 31.85 -12.38 -12.84
C VAL A 332 30.48 -11.92 -12.35
N ILE A 333 29.50 -12.00 -13.25
CA ILE A 333 28.12 -11.61 -12.97
C ILE A 333 27.28 -12.88 -13.02
N THR A 334 26.63 -13.23 -11.92
CA THR A 334 25.77 -14.40 -11.84
C THR A 334 24.33 -13.96 -11.63
N VAL A 335 23.46 -14.44 -12.50
CA VAL A 335 22.01 -14.33 -12.37
C VAL A 335 21.47 -15.70 -11.99
N ALA A 336 20.75 -15.81 -10.89
CA ALA A 336 20.09 -17.04 -10.45
C ALA A 336 18.58 -16.86 -10.44
N ASN A 337 17.83 -17.86 -10.90
CA ASN A 337 16.40 -17.97 -10.63
C ASN A 337 16.19 -18.89 -9.42
N GLN A 338 15.70 -18.33 -8.32
CA GLN A 338 15.43 -19.07 -7.08
C GLN A 338 13.98 -19.57 -6.97
N GLY A 339 13.21 -19.48 -8.06
CA GLY A 339 11.89 -20.08 -8.17
C GLY A 339 10.75 -19.27 -7.56
N PRO A 340 9.56 -19.90 -7.40
CA PRO A 340 9.27 -21.32 -7.67
C PRO A 340 8.97 -21.68 -9.14
N ASN A 341 9.01 -20.71 -10.06
CA ASN A 341 8.74 -20.92 -11.49
C ASN A 341 9.87 -20.41 -12.38
N ASP A 342 9.86 -20.84 -13.64
CA ASP A 342 10.76 -20.35 -14.67
C ASP A 342 10.58 -18.84 -14.93
N ALA A 343 11.69 -18.14 -15.09
CA ALA A 343 11.68 -16.77 -15.60
C ALA A 343 11.53 -16.78 -17.11
N ALA A 344 10.65 -15.95 -17.67
CA ALA A 344 10.44 -15.79 -19.10
C ALA A 344 10.90 -14.39 -19.59
N ASN A 345 11.33 -14.31 -20.85
CA ASN A 345 11.69 -13.06 -21.54
C ASN A 345 12.64 -12.19 -20.71
N LEU A 346 13.79 -12.74 -20.33
CA LEU A 346 14.74 -12.05 -19.48
C LEU A 346 15.43 -10.92 -20.24
N THR A 347 15.65 -9.82 -19.53
CA THR A 347 16.49 -8.70 -19.99
C THR A 347 17.56 -8.42 -18.96
N PHE A 348 18.81 -8.59 -19.33
CA PHE A 348 19.98 -8.17 -18.57
C PHE A 348 20.40 -6.78 -19.02
N THR A 349 20.67 -5.90 -18.07
CA THR A 349 21.18 -4.54 -18.29
C THR A 349 22.42 -4.30 -17.43
N GLY A 350 23.48 -3.82 -18.06
CA GLY A 350 24.71 -3.38 -17.42
C GLY A 350 25.29 -2.17 -18.15
N THR A 351 26.29 -1.53 -17.57
CA THR A 351 27.01 -0.43 -18.22
C THR A 351 28.49 -0.60 -17.94
N VAL A 352 29.34 -0.32 -18.94
CA VAL A 352 30.80 -0.26 -18.74
C VAL A 352 31.08 0.69 -17.57
N PRO A 353 31.73 0.25 -16.48
CA PRO A 353 32.00 1.08 -15.32
C PRO A 353 32.64 2.41 -15.69
N ALA A 354 32.23 3.47 -15.00
CA ALA A 354 32.80 4.80 -15.22
C ALA A 354 34.34 4.76 -15.10
N ASN A 355 35.03 5.52 -15.95
CA ASN A 355 36.50 5.56 -16.04
C ASN A 355 37.14 4.21 -16.41
N THR A 356 36.39 3.35 -17.08
CA THR A 356 36.92 2.16 -17.74
C THR A 356 36.51 2.13 -19.20
N LEU A 357 37.17 1.28 -19.99
CA LEU A 357 36.91 1.05 -21.40
C LEU A 357 36.59 -0.42 -21.61
N PHE A 358 35.60 -0.71 -22.45
CA PHE A 358 35.17 -2.06 -22.76
C PHE A 358 36.31 -2.88 -23.39
N VAL A 359 36.53 -4.10 -22.90
CA VAL A 359 37.49 -5.07 -23.50
C VAL A 359 36.73 -6.25 -24.10
N SER A 360 35.93 -6.94 -23.30
CA SER A 360 35.17 -8.10 -23.75
C SER A 360 33.98 -8.39 -22.84
N PHE A 361 32.99 -9.08 -23.38
CA PHE A 361 31.87 -9.62 -22.61
C PHE A 361 31.57 -11.03 -23.09
N ALA A 362 31.62 -12.00 -22.18
CA ALA A 362 31.22 -13.37 -22.44
C ALA A 362 29.86 -13.62 -21.80
N ALA A 363 28.91 -14.08 -22.60
CA ALA A 363 27.57 -14.46 -22.17
C ALA A 363 27.39 -15.98 -22.23
N PRO A 364 26.57 -16.59 -21.37
CA PRO A 364 26.29 -18.01 -21.43
C PRO A 364 25.40 -18.35 -22.64
N ALA A 365 25.35 -19.63 -23.01
CA ALA A 365 24.50 -20.09 -24.11
C ALA A 365 23.02 -19.69 -23.90
N GLY A 366 22.34 -19.35 -25.00
CA GLY A 366 20.93 -18.93 -24.96
C GLY A 366 20.70 -17.43 -24.71
N TRP A 367 21.76 -16.66 -24.44
CA TRP A 367 21.70 -15.21 -24.32
C TRP A 367 22.20 -14.51 -25.58
N ALA A 368 21.43 -13.56 -26.09
CA ALA A 368 21.83 -12.69 -27.18
C ALA A 368 22.18 -11.31 -26.61
N CYS A 369 23.37 -10.79 -26.92
CA CYS A 369 23.89 -9.56 -26.33
C CYS A 369 24.26 -8.50 -27.37
N THR A 370 23.93 -7.26 -27.05
CA THR A 370 24.48 -6.06 -27.67
C THR A 370 25.48 -5.44 -26.71
N VAL A 371 26.72 -5.26 -27.17
CA VAL A 371 27.84 -4.79 -26.35
C VAL A 371 28.53 -3.59 -27.02
N PRO A 372 29.21 -2.72 -26.25
CA PRO A 372 30.00 -1.64 -26.83
C PRO A 372 31.13 -2.16 -27.72
N ALA A 373 31.61 -1.30 -28.63
CA ALA A 373 32.82 -1.59 -29.38
C ALA A 373 34.04 -1.71 -28.44
N TYR A 374 35.06 -2.44 -28.88
CA TYR A 374 36.33 -2.51 -28.16
C TYR A 374 36.88 -1.10 -27.90
N HIS A 375 37.26 -0.83 -26.64
CA HIS A 375 37.71 0.46 -26.12
C HIS A 375 36.65 1.58 -26.11
N ALA A 376 35.37 1.26 -26.19
CA ALA A 376 34.28 2.22 -26.00
C ALA A 376 33.71 2.17 -24.57
N THR A 377 32.91 3.18 -24.23
CA THR A 377 31.96 3.14 -23.11
C THR A 377 30.56 2.81 -23.64
N GLY A 378 29.62 2.46 -22.77
CA GLY A 378 28.23 2.26 -23.17
C GLY A 378 27.52 1.16 -22.38
N GLN A 379 26.28 0.93 -22.77
CA GLN A 379 25.42 -0.10 -22.17
C GLN A 379 25.73 -1.48 -22.73
N ILE A 380 25.55 -2.48 -21.87
CA ILE A 380 25.52 -3.89 -22.22
C ILE A 380 24.09 -4.36 -21.99
N MET A 381 23.47 -4.86 -23.05
CA MET A 381 22.10 -5.34 -23.03
C MET A 381 22.09 -6.78 -23.52
N CYS A 382 21.51 -7.70 -22.75
CA CYS A 382 21.33 -9.07 -23.21
C CYS A 382 19.89 -9.54 -22.98
N THR A 383 19.42 -10.45 -23.83
CA THR A 383 18.10 -11.08 -23.67
C THR A 383 18.20 -12.59 -23.75
N ALA A 384 17.30 -13.28 -23.04
CA ALA A 384 17.11 -14.72 -23.12
C ALA A 384 15.62 -15.07 -23.05
N GLY A 385 15.22 -16.15 -23.73
CA GLY A 385 13.82 -16.59 -23.75
C GLY A 385 13.33 -17.07 -22.39
N ALA A 386 14.18 -17.79 -21.65
CA ALA A 386 13.85 -18.30 -20.31
C ALA A 386 15.09 -18.57 -19.46
N LEU A 387 14.89 -18.65 -18.15
CA LEU A 387 15.83 -19.18 -17.16
C LEU A 387 15.04 -20.07 -16.20
N ALA A 388 15.28 -21.38 -16.26
CA ALA A 388 14.53 -22.37 -15.50
C ALA A 388 14.65 -22.15 -13.98
N ASP A 389 13.67 -22.61 -13.22
CA ASP A 389 13.76 -22.68 -11.75
C ASP A 389 15.04 -23.42 -11.30
N GLY A 390 15.73 -22.85 -10.32
CA GLY A 390 17.02 -23.32 -9.80
C GLY A 390 18.23 -23.11 -10.73
N ALA A 391 18.03 -22.60 -11.95
CA ALA A 391 19.12 -22.40 -12.89
C ALA A 391 19.88 -21.08 -12.67
N THR A 392 21.14 -21.05 -13.14
CA THR A 392 22.01 -19.87 -13.11
C THR A 392 22.56 -19.54 -14.48
N ALA A 393 22.66 -18.25 -14.81
CA ALA A 393 23.37 -17.71 -15.96
C ALA A 393 24.59 -16.91 -15.46
N GLN A 394 25.77 -17.21 -15.99
CA GLN A 394 27.01 -16.53 -15.63
C GLN A 394 27.59 -15.77 -16.82
N PHE A 395 27.88 -14.49 -16.61
CA PHE A 395 28.51 -13.59 -17.56
C PHE A 395 29.89 -13.19 -17.05
N THR A 396 30.79 -12.85 -17.97
CA THR A 396 32.11 -12.28 -17.64
C THR A 396 32.32 -10.98 -18.40
N LEU A 397 32.40 -9.86 -17.69
CA LEU A 397 32.76 -8.57 -18.25
C LEU A 397 34.24 -8.30 -17.96
N THR A 398 35.02 -7.97 -18.99
CA THR A 398 36.37 -7.43 -18.83
C THR A 398 36.39 -5.99 -19.31
N VAL A 399 36.94 -5.11 -18.48
CA VAL A 399 37.17 -3.70 -18.82
C VAL A 399 38.61 -3.34 -18.53
N LYS A 400 39.09 -2.27 -19.14
CA LYS A 400 40.40 -1.69 -18.87
C LYS A 400 40.21 -0.36 -18.17
N THR A 401 40.87 -0.13 -17.03
CA THR A 401 40.86 1.20 -16.43
C THR A 401 41.46 2.22 -17.38
N THR A 402 40.91 3.43 -17.41
CA THR A 402 41.53 4.52 -18.16
C THR A 402 42.92 4.82 -17.59
N CYS A 403 43.73 5.52 -18.37
CA CYS A 403 45.06 5.90 -17.94
C CYS A 403 45.38 7.34 -18.36
N PRO A 404 45.94 8.16 -17.46
CA PRO A 404 46.21 7.86 -16.05
C PRO A 404 44.93 7.90 -15.18
N THR A 405 44.86 7.04 -14.17
CA THR A 405 43.85 7.08 -13.10
C THR A 405 44.56 7.21 -11.75
N PRO A 406 44.13 8.14 -10.87
CA PRO A 406 44.70 8.27 -9.53
C PRO A 406 44.59 7.00 -8.69
N SER A 407 45.62 6.74 -7.89
CA SER A 407 45.58 5.68 -6.88
C SER A 407 44.53 5.99 -5.81
N GLY A 408 43.81 4.97 -5.36
CA GLY A 408 42.72 5.11 -4.40
C GLY A 408 41.37 5.49 -5.03
N SER A 409 41.30 5.72 -6.35
CA SER A 409 40.01 5.87 -7.04
C SER A 409 39.19 4.60 -6.88
N VAL A 410 37.93 4.75 -6.46
CA VAL A 410 36.96 3.66 -6.31
C VAL A 410 35.98 3.73 -7.48
N PHE A 411 35.86 2.61 -8.19
CA PHE A 411 34.94 2.44 -9.29
C PHE A 411 33.91 1.35 -8.94
N THR A 412 32.76 1.40 -9.61
CA THR A 412 31.63 0.53 -9.33
C THR A 412 31.15 -0.12 -10.61
N ASP A 413 31.02 -1.45 -10.59
CA ASP A 413 30.30 -2.22 -11.60
C ASP A 413 28.93 -2.62 -11.06
N SER A 414 27.92 -2.58 -11.92
CA SER A 414 26.54 -2.93 -11.56
C SER A 414 25.82 -3.56 -12.74
N ALA A 415 25.01 -4.57 -12.43
CA ALA A 415 24.21 -5.31 -13.39
C ALA A 415 22.84 -5.61 -12.82
N THR A 416 21.82 -5.53 -13.65
CA THR A 416 20.42 -5.81 -13.29
C THR A 416 19.83 -6.80 -14.28
N VAL A 417 18.94 -7.66 -13.81
CA VAL A 417 18.12 -8.53 -14.66
C VAL A 417 16.64 -8.32 -14.39
N THR A 418 15.81 -8.35 -15.42
CA THR A 418 14.35 -8.34 -15.31
C THR A 418 13.77 -9.50 -16.12
N SER A 419 12.50 -9.82 -15.87
CA SER A 419 11.72 -10.86 -16.56
C SER A 419 10.27 -10.40 -16.63
N THR A 420 9.50 -10.96 -17.58
CA THR A 420 8.05 -10.78 -17.61
C THR A 420 7.31 -11.66 -16.59
N THR A 421 7.96 -12.69 -16.04
CA THR A 421 7.40 -13.48 -14.95
C THR A 421 7.35 -12.63 -13.68
N LEU A 422 6.23 -12.67 -12.94
CA LEU A 422 6.09 -11.93 -11.69
C LEU A 422 7.19 -12.35 -10.69
N ASN A 423 7.77 -11.38 -9.97
CA ASN A 423 8.78 -11.67 -8.96
C ASN A 423 8.08 -11.82 -7.59
N PRO A 424 8.08 -12.99 -6.94
CA PRO A 424 7.42 -13.21 -5.65
C PRO A 424 8.11 -12.50 -4.47
N ASN A 425 9.39 -12.14 -4.60
CA ASN A 425 10.14 -11.44 -3.56
C ASN A 425 9.68 -9.96 -3.42
N PRO A 426 9.18 -9.53 -2.25
CA PRO A 426 8.73 -8.15 -2.03
C PRO A 426 9.89 -7.13 -2.01
N THR A 427 11.13 -7.59 -1.84
CA THR A 427 12.36 -6.80 -1.95
C THR A 427 13.29 -7.43 -2.98
N PRO A 428 13.04 -7.24 -4.28
CA PRO A 428 13.80 -7.87 -5.36
C PRO A 428 15.31 -7.66 -5.22
N GLN A 429 16.09 -8.73 -5.43
CA GLN A 429 17.55 -8.72 -5.38
C GLN A 429 18.15 -8.90 -6.79
N ASN A 430 17.44 -8.40 -7.80
CA ASN A 430 17.75 -8.61 -9.20
C ASN A 430 18.84 -7.65 -9.73
N THR A 431 19.41 -6.80 -8.87
CA THR A 431 20.56 -5.93 -9.15
C THR A 431 21.74 -6.32 -8.25
N GLY A 432 22.89 -6.59 -8.86
CA GLY A 432 24.15 -6.79 -8.17
C GLY A 432 25.10 -5.63 -8.43
N THR A 433 25.93 -5.30 -7.43
CA THR A 433 26.90 -4.20 -7.50
C THR A 433 28.18 -4.59 -6.78
N VAL A 434 29.33 -4.20 -7.32
CA VAL A 434 30.64 -4.37 -6.65
C VAL A 434 31.53 -3.14 -6.86
N ASN A 435 32.31 -2.82 -5.84
CA ASN A 435 33.35 -1.80 -5.93
C ASN A 435 34.71 -2.43 -6.15
N PHE A 436 35.57 -1.74 -6.90
CA PHE A 436 36.97 -2.08 -7.06
C PHE A 436 37.84 -0.82 -7.00
N VAL A 437 39.09 -0.97 -6.56
CA VAL A 437 39.98 0.16 -6.27
C VAL A 437 41.14 0.20 -7.23
N VAL A 438 41.48 1.39 -7.72
CA VAL A 438 42.68 1.57 -8.53
C VAL A 438 43.91 1.69 -7.62
N VAL A 439 44.89 0.82 -7.84
CA VAL A 439 46.16 0.82 -7.11
C VAL A 439 47.30 1.28 -8.01
N PRO A 440 48.45 1.72 -7.44
CA PRO A 440 49.62 2.01 -8.25
C PRO A 440 50.06 0.75 -9.02
N PRO A 441 50.70 0.89 -10.19
CA PRO A 441 51.46 -0.22 -10.76
C PRO A 441 52.51 -0.67 -9.74
N HIS A 442 52.59 -1.97 -9.43
CA HIS A 442 53.60 -2.49 -8.51
C HIS A 442 55.00 -1.99 -8.92
N GLY A 443 55.60 -1.14 -8.09
CA GLY A 443 57.02 -0.75 -8.19
C GLY A 443 57.38 0.51 -8.98
N GLN A 444 56.45 1.40 -9.39
CA GLN A 444 56.83 2.67 -10.05
C GLN A 444 56.04 3.89 -9.57
N THR A 445 56.75 4.99 -9.30
CA THR A 445 56.24 6.35 -9.19
C THR A 445 55.61 6.76 -10.52
N VAL A 446 54.31 7.09 -10.51
CA VAL A 446 53.51 7.74 -11.56
C VAL A 446 54.30 8.12 -12.82
N GLN A 447 54.59 7.15 -13.68
CA GLN A 447 55.04 7.38 -15.06
C GLN A 447 54.22 6.47 -15.98
N GLY A 448 53.78 7.08 -17.08
CA GLY A 448 52.60 6.72 -17.86
C GLY A 448 52.56 5.29 -18.36
N CYS A 449 51.34 4.87 -18.67
CA CYS A 449 51.06 3.61 -19.36
C CYS A 449 51.89 3.52 -20.64
N SER A 450 52.77 2.51 -20.71
CA SER A 450 53.39 2.03 -21.95
C SER A 450 52.67 0.80 -22.46
#